data_AF-A0A0H5C7S3-F1
#
_entry.id   AF-A0A0H5C7S3-F1
#
_cell.length_a   1.000
_cell.length_b   1.000
_cell.length_c   1.000
_cell.angle_alpha   90.00
_cell.angle_beta   90.00
_cell.angle_gamma   90.00
#
_symmetry.space_group_name_H-M   'P 1'
#
loop_
_entity.id
_entity.type
_entity.pdbx_description
1 polymer ?
#
loop_
_entity_poly.entity_id
_entity_poly.type
_entity_poly.pdbx_seq_one_letter_code
_entity_poly.pdbx_strand_id
1 'polypeptide(L)'
;MKVEWKGQPMDLKSDPLVSHLHPAEIVLASTLRLPCALYLDSKRRLFAEKVSRMRKGLPFRRTDAQKSCRIDVNKASRLFAAFEKCGWLDDGLFEKYV
;
A
#
# COMPACT_ATOMS: atom_id res chain seq x y z
N MET A 1 3.98 -9.26 -14.88
CA MET A 1 2.68 -9.26 -14.19
C MET A 1 1.79 -8.19 -14.82
N LYS A 2 0.68 -8.54 -15.48
CA LYS A 2 -0.30 -7.55 -15.99
C LYS A 2 -1.50 -7.53 -15.04
N VAL A 3 -1.73 -6.39 -14.41
CA VAL A 3 -2.97 -6.12 -13.67
C VAL A 3 -3.79 -5.20 -14.56
N GLU A 4 -4.80 -5.76 -15.24
CA GLU A 4 -5.74 -4.98 -16.04
C GLU A 4 -6.61 -4.12 -15.11
N TRP A 5 -6.55 -2.81 -15.31
CA TRP A 5 -7.43 -1.83 -14.69
C TRP A 5 -8.09 -1.00 -15.77
N LYS A 6 -9.43 -0.91 -15.74
CA LYS A 6 -10.22 -0.09 -16.66
C LYS A 6 -10.14 1.37 -16.20
N GLY A 7 -9.20 2.12 -16.77
CA GLY A 7 -9.05 3.55 -16.59
C GLY A 7 -7.65 3.98 -17.01
N GLN A 8 -7.52 5.15 -17.65
CA GLN A 8 -6.21 5.68 -17.97
C GLN A 8 -5.42 5.87 -16.66
N PRO A 9 -4.18 5.34 -16.58
CA PRO A 9 -3.31 5.55 -15.42
C PRO A 9 -3.11 7.04 -15.17
N MET A 10 -3.07 7.46 -13.91
CA MET A 10 -2.85 8.86 -13.56
C MET A 10 -1.39 9.23 -13.79
N ASP A 11 -1.11 10.31 -14.50
CA ASP A 11 0.25 10.83 -14.63
C ASP A 11 0.73 11.39 -13.29
N LEU A 12 1.71 10.71 -12.70
CA LEU A 12 2.36 11.09 -11.44
C LEU A 12 3.74 11.74 -11.64
N LYS A 13 4.18 11.90 -12.90
CA LYS A 13 5.50 12.47 -13.24
C LYS A 13 5.67 13.92 -12.77
N SER A 14 4.58 14.65 -12.62
CA SER A 14 4.58 16.05 -12.17
C SER A 14 4.48 16.20 -10.65
N ASP A 15 4.35 15.10 -9.90
CA ASP A 15 4.22 15.16 -8.44
C ASP A 15 5.63 15.28 -7.80
N PRO A 16 5.87 16.27 -6.91
CA PRO A 16 7.18 16.46 -6.30
C PRO A 16 7.61 15.28 -5.42
N LEU A 17 6.66 14.46 -4.96
CA LEU A 17 6.95 13.30 -4.12
C LEU A 17 7.25 12.03 -4.91
N VAL A 18 7.18 12.06 -6.24
CA VAL A 18 7.40 10.88 -7.09
C VAL A 18 8.79 10.27 -6.88
N SER A 19 9.81 11.09 -6.62
CA SER A 19 11.18 10.66 -6.36
C SER A 19 11.34 9.87 -5.05
N HIS A 20 10.37 9.96 -4.13
CA HIS A 20 10.35 9.19 -2.88
C HIS A 20 9.69 7.81 -3.03
N LEU A 21 9.06 7.52 -4.18
CA LEU A 21 8.43 6.24 -4.45
C LEU A 21 9.38 5.36 -5.26
N HIS A 22 9.38 4.06 -4.96
CA HIS A 22 10.07 3.09 -5.80
C HIS A 22 9.40 3.03 -7.19
N PRO A 23 10.12 2.78 -8.30
CA PRO A 23 9.54 2.69 -9.65
C PRO A 23 8.30 1.78 -9.75
N ALA A 24 8.31 0.66 -9.02
CA ALA A 24 7.17 -0.25 -8.93
C ALA A 24 5.95 0.37 -8.20
N GLU A 25 6.20 1.18 -7.17
CA GLU A 25 5.16 1.87 -6.42
C GLU A 25 4.55 3.02 -7.22
N ILE A 26 5.33 3.68 -8.07
CA ILE A 26 4.82 4.71 -9.00
C ILE A 26 3.78 4.09 -9.94
N VAL A 27 4.08 2.93 -10.52
CA VAL A 27 3.13 2.21 -11.38
C VAL A 27 1.87 1.83 -10.61
N LEU A 28 2.02 1.37 -9.36
CA LEU A 28 0.88 1.01 -8.52
C LEU A 28 0.02 2.23 -8.15
N ALA A 29 0.63 3.34 -7.72
CA ALA A 29 -0.06 4.58 -7.39
C ALA A 29 -0.78 5.17 -8.62
N SER A 30 -0.14 5.12 -9.79
CA SER A 30 -0.70 5.56 -11.05
C SER A 30 -1.91 4.71 -11.47
N THR A 31 -1.79 3.39 -11.33
CA THR A 31 -2.89 2.43 -11.59
C THR A 31 -4.07 2.67 -10.64
N LEU A 32 -3.79 2.92 -9.36
CA LEU A 32 -4.82 3.20 -8.35
C LEU A 32 -5.35 4.64 -8.40
N ARG A 33 -4.79 5.49 -9.29
CA ARG A 33 -5.11 6.92 -9.41
C ARG A 33 -5.04 7.60 -8.03
N LEU A 34 -3.91 7.42 -7.35
CA LEU A 34 -3.61 8.02 -6.05
C LEU A 34 -2.47 9.03 -6.21
N PRO A 35 -2.61 10.27 -5.71
CA PRO A 35 -1.50 11.20 -5.58
C PRO A 35 -0.38 10.60 -4.72
N CYS A 36 0.88 10.97 -4.97
CA CYS A 36 2.03 10.39 -4.25
C CYS A 36 1.93 10.65 -2.74
N ALA A 37 1.47 11.84 -2.34
CA ALA A 37 1.23 12.17 -0.93
C ALA A 37 0.25 11.18 -0.26
N LEU A 38 -0.87 10.89 -0.92
CA LEU A 38 -1.91 10.01 -0.38
C LEU A 38 -1.49 8.54 -0.38
N TYR A 39 -0.73 8.12 -1.39
CA TYR A 39 -0.13 6.80 -1.44
C TYR A 39 0.85 6.58 -0.28
N LEU A 40 1.75 7.53 -0.04
CA LEU A 40 2.73 7.47 1.05
C LEU A 40 2.05 7.47 2.42
N ASP A 41 1.02 8.29 2.63
CA ASP A 41 0.24 8.29 3.88
C ASP A 41 -0.45 6.93 4.10
N SER A 42 -1.10 6.40 3.06
CA SER A 42 -1.77 5.09 3.12
C SER A 42 -0.79 3.95 3.39
N LYS A 43 0.37 3.96 2.71
CA LYS A 43 1.45 3.00 2.91
C LYS A 43 1.91 3.00 4.37
N ARG A 44 2.20 4.17 4.93
CA ARG A 44 2.63 4.30 6.34
C ARG A 44 1.60 3.76 7.31
N ARG A 45 0.32 4.08 7.11
CA ARG A 45 -0.78 3.60 7.96
C ARG A 45 -0.97 2.09 7.87
N LEU A 46 -0.85 1.52 6.67
CA LEU A 46 -0.96 0.08 6.44
C LEU A 46 0.10 -0.68 7.24
N PHE A 47 1.37 -0.27 7.12
CA PHE A 47 2.47 -0.90 7.85
C PHE A 47 2.43 -0.64 9.36
N ALA A 48 2.01 0.55 9.78
CA ALA A 48 1.83 0.85 11.20
C ALA A 48 0.77 -0.07 11.84
N GLU A 49 -0.35 -0.31 11.15
CA GLU A 49 -1.38 -1.24 11.63
C GLU A 49 -0.86 -2.69 11.62
N LYS A 50 -0.10 -3.10 10.59
CA LYS A 50 0.54 -4.43 10.55
C LYS A 50 1.41 -4.67 11.79
N VAL A 51 2.29 -3.74 12.13
CA VAL A 51 3.15 -3.84 13.33
C VAL A 51 2.30 -3.85 14.60
N SER A 52 1.30 -2.98 14.71
CA SER A 52 0.37 -2.93 15.85
C SER A 52 -0.36 -4.26 16.08
N ARG A 53 -0.78 -4.93 14.99
CA ARG A 53 -1.42 -6.26 15.05
C ARG A 53 -0.43 -7.35 15.44
N MET A 54 0.76 -7.34 14.84
CA MET A 54 1.81 -8.31 15.14
C MET A 54 2.26 -8.23 16.61
N ARG A 55 2.39 -7.01 17.16
CA ARG A 55 2.65 -6.78 18.60
C ARG A 55 1.57 -7.34 19.53
N LYS A 56 0.33 -7.41 19.05
CA LYS A 56 -0.79 -8.01 19.79
C LYS A 56 -0.92 -9.51 19.55
N GLY A 57 -0.03 -10.13 18.76
CA GLY A 57 -0.15 -11.52 18.34
C GLY A 57 -1.37 -11.78 17.44
N LEU A 58 -1.90 -10.73 16.79
CA LEU A 58 -3.09 -10.83 15.94
C LEU A 58 -2.69 -10.89 14.46
N PRO A 59 -3.38 -11.70 13.65
CA PRO A 59 -3.14 -11.72 12.21
C PRO A 59 -3.58 -10.40 11.57
N PHE A 60 -2.80 -9.93 10.59
CA PHE A 60 -3.13 -8.75 9.81
C PHE A 60 -3.92 -9.14 8.56
N ARG A 61 -5.18 -8.73 8.47
CA ARG A 61 -6.07 -9.09 7.35
C ARG A 61 -6.31 -7.89 6.44
N ARG A 62 -6.80 -8.19 5.24
CA ARG A 62 -7.23 -7.16 4.27
C ARG A 62 -8.20 -6.13 4.85
N THR A 63 -9.11 -6.56 5.72
CA THR A 63 -10.07 -5.67 6.40
C THR A 63 -9.39 -4.67 7.34
N ASP A 64 -8.27 -5.05 7.95
CA ASP A 64 -7.50 -4.16 8.82
C ASP A 64 -6.75 -3.12 8.00
N ALA A 65 -6.15 -3.53 6.88
CA ALA A 65 -5.55 -2.61 5.93
C ALA A 65 -6.57 -1.61 5.35
N GLN A 66 -7.77 -2.08 5.02
CA GLN A 66 -8.86 -1.23 4.56
C GLN A 66 -9.29 -0.19 5.59
N LYS A 67 -9.38 -0.58 6.87
CA LYS A 67 -9.75 0.33 7.96
C LYS A 67 -8.64 1.33 8.31
N SER A 68 -7.38 0.94 8.15
CA SER A 68 -6.24 1.79 8.49
C SER A 68 -5.89 2.80 7.41
N CYS A 69 -6.10 2.47 6.13
CA CYS A 69 -5.84 3.38 5.01
C CYS A 69 -6.97 4.40 4.85
N ARG A 70 -6.65 5.71 4.86
CA ARG A 70 -7.63 6.80 4.63
C ARG A 70 -7.93 7.01 3.14
N ILE A 71 -8.23 5.94 2.42
CA ILE A 71 -8.56 5.95 0.99
C ILE A 71 -9.78 5.08 0.72
N ASP A 72 -10.28 5.15 -0.51
CA ASP A 72 -11.33 4.26 -0.98
C ASP A 72 -11.02 2.78 -0.68
N VAL A 73 -12.04 2.06 -0.18
CA VAL A 73 -11.93 0.67 0.29
C VAL A 73 -11.45 -0.29 -0.81
N ASN A 74 -11.79 -0.03 -2.08
CA ASN A 74 -11.32 -0.84 -3.21
C ASN A 74 -9.85 -0.57 -3.52
N LYS A 75 -9.40 0.69 -3.40
CA LYS A 75 -7.99 1.04 -3.57
C LYS A 75 -7.13 0.44 -2.46
N ALA A 76 -7.58 0.52 -1.20
CA ALA A 76 -6.90 -0.12 -0.07
C ALA A 76 -6.83 -1.65 -0.23
N SER A 77 -7.92 -2.28 -0.68
CA SER A 77 -7.97 -3.71 -0.99
C SER A 77 -6.89 -4.12 -2.01
N ARG A 78 -6.77 -3.37 -3.11
CA ARG A 78 -5.78 -3.62 -4.15
C ARG A 78 -4.35 -3.34 -3.69
N LEU A 79 -4.15 -2.29 -2.90
CA LEU A 79 -2.87 -1.95 -2.31
C LEU A 79 -2.36 -3.10 -1.41
N PHE A 80 -3.24 -3.61 -0.54
CA PHE A 80 -2.95 -4.78 0.30
C PHE A 80 -2.59 -6.00 -0.54
N ALA A 81 -3.39 -6.34 -1.55
CA ALA A 81 -3.11 -7.49 -2.43
C ALA A 81 -1.79 -7.36 -3.19
N ALA A 82 -1.41 -6.14 -3.60
CA ALA A 82 -0.12 -5.89 -4.24
C ALA A 82 1.05 -6.13 -3.27
N PHE A 83 0.98 -5.60 -2.04
CA PHE A 83 2.02 -5.81 -1.04
C PHE A 83 2.11 -7.26 -0.55
N GLU A 84 0.97 -7.93 -0.38
CA GLU A 84 0.92 -9.36 -0.06
C GLU A 84 1.61 -10.20 -1.16
N LYS A 85 1.27 -9.93 -2.43
CA LYS A 85 1.87 -10.61 -3.58
C LYS A 85 3.38 -10.38 -3.71
N CYS A 86 3.86 -9.21 -3.32
CA CYS A 86 5.28 -8.88 -3.29
C CYS A 86 6.02 -9.44 -2.05
N GLY A 87 5.32 -10.07 -1.09
CA GLY A 87 5.91 -10.56 0.15
C GLY A 87 6.25 -9.46 1.17
N TRP A 88 5.79 -8.23 0.96
CA TRP A 88 6.10 -7.10 1.86
C TRP A 88 5.32 -7.13 3.18
N LEU A 89 4.30 -7.99 3.28
CA LEU A 89 3.51 -8.20 4.50
C LEU A 89 3.93 -9.43 5.29
N ASP A 90 5.06 -10.04 4.91
CA ASP A 90 5.64 -11.19 5.60
C ASP A 90 6.09 -10.80 7.01
N ASP A 91 5.69 -11.60 8.00
CA ASP A 91 5.95 -11.33 9.42
C ASP A 91 7.45 -11.25 9.74
N GLY A 92 8.31 -11.98 9.02
CA GLY A 92 9.76 -11.95 9.21
C GLY A 92 10.38 -10.58 8.90
N LEU A 93 9.75 -9.75 8.06
CA LEU A 93 10.19 -8.38 7.80
C LEU A 93 9.90 -7.42 8.96
N PHE A 94 8.96 -7.79 9.84
CA PHE A 94 8.50 -6.97 10.95
C PHE A 94 9.02 -7.42 12.31
N GLU A 95 9.66 -8.58 12.40
CA GLU A 95 10.17 -9.15 13.66
C GLU A 95 11.06 -8.18 14.45
N LYS A 96 11.88 -7.38 13.77
CA LYS A 96 12.72 -6.34 14.40
C LYS A 96 11.92 -5.18 15.04
N TYR A 97 10.67 -5.00 14.65
CA TYR A 97 9.81 -3.88 15.07
C TYR A 97 8.73 -4.27 16.08
N VAL A 98 8.59 -5.56 16.37
CA VAL A 98 7.65 -6.09 17.36
C VAL A 98 8.20 -5.88 18.76
#